data_AF-A0A2G9XDH7-F1
#
_entry.id   AF-A0A2G9XDH7-F1
#
_cell.length_a   1.000
_cell.length_b   1.000
_cell.length_c   1.000
_cell.angle_alpha   90.00
_cell.angle_beta   90.00
_cell.angle_gamma   90.00
#
_symmetry.space_group_name_H-M   'P 1'
#
loop_
_entity.id
_entity.type
_entity.pdbx_description
1 polymer ?
#
loop_
_entity_poly.entity_id
_entity_poly.type
_entity_poly.pdbx_seq_one_letter_code
_entity_poly.pdbx_strand_id
1 'polypeptide(L)'
;STGARRTDWTIHIGVVIRSIADLMGLVTRFERGGRKDAVQRSTEGDEVAIEWEWGGVWGNELEKLKHHKVWSKDKSMERLLKYAVFITYTHTPNIQKVYDHVMNEWKGAPWPLLLILIDLEESRKFSSHKEFKNIQMSVFDAGSRRDLRVIPAFPWNVGSSRWYAQAPK
;
A
#
# COMPACT_ATOMS: atom_id res chain seq x y z
N SER A 1 -5.58 20.51 16.25
CA SER A 1 -4.72 19.35 15.95
C SER A 1 -3.72 19.76 14.89
N THR A 2 -2.50 19.22 14.96
CA THR A 2 -1.41 19.51 14.02
C THR A 2 -1.16 18.32 13.09
N GLY A 3 -0.49 18.53 11.96
CA GLY A 3 -0.10 17.46 11.06
C GLY A 3 -1.11 17.14 9.96
N ALA A 4 -0.77 16.13 9.17
CA ALA A 4 -1.43 15.78 7.92
C ALA A 4 -2.82 15.15 8.10
N ARG A 5 -3.77 15.53 7.25
CA ARG A 5 -5.09 14.89 7.13
C ARG A 5 -5.00 13.64 6.26
N ARG A 6 -6.05 12.81 6.25
CA ARG A 6 -6.17 11.65 5.35
C ARG A 6 -5.92 12.02 3.89
N THR A 7 -6.45 13.16 3.43
CA THR A 7 -6.27 13.65 2.06
C THR A 7 -4.80 13.90 1.71
N ASP A 8 -4.03 14.44 2.65
CA ASP A 8 -2.60 14.69 2.45
C ASP A 8 -1.83 13.39 2.33
N TRP A 9 -2.22 12.36 3.10
CA TRP A 9 -1.67 11.00 2.99
C TRP A 9 -1.99 10.34 1.65
N THR A 10 -3.23 10.43 1.18
CA THR A 10 -3.63 9.93 -0.14
C THR A 10 -2.81 10.59 -1.25
N ILE A 11 -2.66 11.92 -1.21
CA ILE A 11 -1.83 12.65 -2.19
C ILE A 11 -0.37 12.21 -2.09
N HIS A 12 0.18 12.09 -0.89
CA HIS A 12 1.55 11.64 -0.68
C HIS A 12 1.81 10.26 -1.30
N ILE A 13 0.96 9.27 -0.97
CA ILE A 13 1.09 7.90 -1.48
C ILE A 13 1.05 7.92 -3.01
N GLY A 14 0.09 8.64 -3.60
CA GLY A 14 0.01 8.78 -5.06
C GLY A 14 1.24 9.41 -5.68
N VAL A 15 1.85 10.44 -5.06
CA VAL A 15 3.10 11.03 -5.54
C VAL A 15 4.25 10.02 -5.48
N VAL A 16 4.41 9.30 -4.36
CA VAL A 16 5.49 8.30 -4.22
C VAL A 16 5.34 7.16 -5.22
N ILE A 17 4.14 6.61 -5.36
CA ILE A 17 3.87 5.53 -6.34
C ILE A 17 4.25 5.97 -7.75
N ARG A 18 3.91 7.21 -8.12
CA ARG A 18 4.27 7.77 -9.42
C ARG A 18 5.78 7.92 -9.58
N SER A 19 6.46 8.50 -8.61
CA SER A 19 7.92 8.66 -8.66
C SER A 19 8.65 7.31 -8.73
N ILE A 20 8.14 6.27 -8.07
CA ILE A 20 8.67 4.90 -8.18
C ILE A 20 8.46 4.36 -9.60
N ALA A 21 7.27 4.54 -10.17
CA ALA A 21 7.00 4.11 -11.55
C ALA A 21 7.94 4.82 -12.54
N ASP A 22 8.10 6.14 -12.41
CA ASP A 22 8.98 6.94 -13.27
C ASP A 22 10.43 6.43 -13.18
N LEU A 23 10.91 6.10 -11.97
CA LEU A 23 12.23 5.50 -11.77
C LEU A 23 12.37 4.12 -12.44
N MET A 24 11.28 3.35 -12.47
CA MET A 24 11.23 2.02 -13.11
C MET A 24 10.99 2.09 -14.63
N GLY A 25 10.83 3.28 -15.22
CA GLY A 25 10.47 3.45 -16.63
C GLY A 25 9.01 3.06 -16.94
N LEU A 26 8.13 3.08 -15.95
CA LEU A 26 6.70 2.77 -16.06
C LEU A 26 5.86 4.04 -15.92
N VAL A 27 4.65 4.02 -16.48
CA VAL A 27 3.66 5.08 -16.27
C VAL A 27 2.70 4.66 -15.15
N THR A 28 2.41 5.58 -14.23
CA THR A 28 1.31 5.38 -13.26
C THR A 28 -0.01 5.91 -13.80
N ARG A 29 -1.05 5.07 -13.76
CA ARG A 29 -2.44 5.45 -14.01
C ARG A 29 -3.25 5.33 -12.73
N PHE A 30 -3.82 6.44 -12.28
CA PHE A 30 -4.79 6.43 -11.19
C PHE A 30 -6.16 6.07 -11.73
N GLU A 31 -6.85 5.09 -11.13
CA GLU A 31 -8.19 4.70 -11.60
C GLU A 31 -9.30 5.40 -10.80
N ARG A 32 -10.53 5.28 -11.30
CA ARG A 32 -11.74 5.85 -10.70
C ARG A 32 -12.88 4.82 -10.78
N GLY A 33 -13.92 5.02 -9.98
CA GLY A 33 -15.19 4.28 -10.10
C GLY A 33 -15.17 2.87 -9.50
N GLY A 34 -14.58 2.69 -8.31
CA GLY A 34 -14.59 1.40 -7.60
C GLY A 34 -13.60 0.36 -8.13
N ARG A 35 -12.74 0.76 -9.07
CA ARG A 35 -11.51 0.06 -9.42
C ARG A 35 -10.44 0.31 -8.35
N LYS A 36 -9.25 -0.24 -8.59
CA LYS A 36 -8.08 0.01 -7.76
C LYS A 36 -7.54 1.42 -7.86
N ASP A 37 -6.83 1.84 -6.83
CA ASP A 37 -6.33 3.20 -6.76
C ASP A 37 -5.32 3.52 -7.87
N ALA A 38 -4.41 2.59 -8.18
CA ALA A 38 -3.40 2.81 -9.23
C ALA A 38 -2.92 1.55 -9.94
N VAL A 39 -2.38 1.75 -11.15
CA VAL A 39 -1.68 0.75 -11.95
C VAL A 39 -0.39 1.32 -12.50
N GLN A 40 0.71 0.60 -12.38
CA GLN A 40 1.94 0.89 -13.10
C GLN A 40 2.00 0.05 -14.38
N ARG A 41 2.26 0.71 -15.50
CA ARG A 41 2.09 0.15 -16.84
C ARG A 41 3.33 0.40 -17.71
N SER A 42 3.77 -0.64 -18.40
CA SER A 42 4.78 -0.58 -19.44
C SER A 42 4.14 -0.35 -20.82
N THR A 43 4.93 -0.39 -21.90
CA THR A 43 4.38 -0.37 -23.27
C THR A 43 3.57 -1.63 -23.59
N GLU A 44 3.82 -2.73 -22.88
CA GLU A 44 3.23 -4.03 -23.12
C GLU A 44 1.94 -4.26 -22.34
N GLY A 45 1.83 -3.69 -21.14
CA GLY A 45 0.66 -3.93 -20.31
C GLY A 45 0.80 -3.47 -18.87
N ASP A 46 -0.18 -3.87 -18.06
CA ASP A 46 -0.14 -3.67 -16.62
C ASP A 46 0.93 -4.55 -15.97
N GLU A 47 1.85 -3.93 -15.23
CA GLU A 47 2.96 -4.61 -14.56
C GLU A 47 2.71 -4.73 -13.05
N VAL A 48 2.13 -3.69 -12.43
CA VAL A 48 1.86 -3.65 -10.99
C VAL A 48 0.48 -3.05 -10.72
N ALA A 49 -0.34 -3.76 -9.94
CA ALA A 49 -1.65 -3.28 -9.47
C ALA A 49 -1.52 -2.82 -8.01
N ILE A 50 -2.07 -1.65 -7.67
CA ILE A 50 -1.84 -1.02 -6.37
C ILE A 50 -3.15 -0.53 -5.76
N GLU A 51 -3.38 -0.86 -4.48
CA GLU A 51 -4.43 -0.31 -3.63
C GLU A 51 -3.82 0.26 -2.34
N TRP A 52 -4.46 1.28 -1.78
CA TRP A 52 -4.22 1.71 -0.41
C TRP A 52 -5.52 1.96 0.35
N GLU A 53 -5.66 1.42 1.56
CA GLU A 53 -6.86 1.61 2.37
C GLU A 53 -6.54 2.12 3.76
N TRP A 54 -7.17 3.23 4.15
CA TRP A 54 -6.99 3.89 5.45
C TRP A 54 -7.64 3.13 6.61
N GLY A 55 -8.74 2.42 6.34
CA GLY A 55 -9.55 1.68 7.30
C GLY A 55 -8.99 0.31 7.71
N GLY A 56 -7.91 -0.15 7.07
CA GLY A 56 -7.30 -1.44 7.35
C GLY A 56 -7.59 -2.49 6.29
N VAL A 57 -7.36 -3.76 6.63
CA VAL A 57 -7.34 -4.89 5.70
C VAL A 57 -8.72 -5.50 5.42
N TRP A 58 -9.74 -5.14 6.20
CA TRP A 58 -11.00 -5.90 6.30
C TRP A 58 -12.04 -5.55 5.21
N GLY A 59 -11.69 -4.69 4.27
CA GLY A 59 -12.54 -4.35 3.13
C GLY A 59 -12.39 -5.35 1.98
N ASN A 60 -12.75 -4.93 0.77
CA ASN A 60 -12.69 -5.76 -0.43
C ASN A 60 -11.47 -5.47 -1.32
N GLU A 61 -10.50 -4.69 -0.83
CA GLU A 61 -9.32 -4.27 -1.59
C GLU A 61 -8.43 -5.45 -2.00
N LEU A 62 -8.27 -6.45 -1.14
CA LEU A 62 -7.56 -7.68 -1.48
C LEU A 62 -8.26 -8.44 -2.63
N GLU A 63 -9.59 -8.51 -2.59
CA GLU A 63 -10.38 -9.14 -3.64
C GLU A 63 -10.24 -8.38 -4.98
N LYS A 64 -10.30 -7.03 -4.95
CA LYS A 64 -10.08 -6.18 -6.12
C LYS A 64 -8.71 -6.43 -6.75
N LEU A 65 -7.66 -6.50 -5.94
CA LEU A 65 -6.30 -6.77 -6.42
C LEU A 65 -6.14 -8.19 -6.97
N LYS A 66 -6.72 -9.19 -6.30
CA LYS A 66 -6.63 -10.60 -6.71
C LYS A 66 -7.33 -10.86 -8.04
N HIS A 67 -8.44 -10.18 -8.30
CA HIS A 67 -9.24 -10.33 -9.52
C HIS A 67 -8.96 -9.23 -10.56
N HIS A 68 -7.81 -8.56 -10.48
CA HIS A 68 -7.43 -7.54 -11.46
C HIS A 68 -7.47 -8.09 -12.89
N LYS A 69 -8.22 -7.43 -13.77
CA LYS A 69 -8.23 -7.74 -15.20
C LYS A 69 -7.05 -7.03 -15.86
N VAL A 70 -5.95 -7.76 -15.99
CA VAL A 70 -4.71 -7.28 -16.61
C VAL A 70 -4.98 -6.80 -18.03
N TRP A 71 -4.67 -5.52 -18.29
CA TRP A 71 -4.64 -5.01 -19.66
C TRP A 71 -3.29 -5.33 -20.30
N SER A 72 -3.33 -5.83 -21.54
CA SER A 72 -2.15 -6.10 -22.36
C SER A 72 -2.36 -5.63 -23.80
N LYS A 73 -1.26 -5.26 -24.46
CA LYS A 73 -1.23 -5.01 -25.90
C LYS A 73 -1.29 -6.32 -26.68
N ASP A 74 -0.55 -7.33 -26.24
CA ASP A 74 -0.62 -8.69 -26.75
C ASP A 74 -1.39 -9.59 -25.76
N LYS A 75 -2.52 -10.13 -26.22
CA LYS A 75 -3.41 -10.97 -25.43
C LYS A 75 -2.89 -12.39 -25.21
N SER A 76 -1.83 -12.79 -25.93
CA SER A 76 -1.18 -14.09 -25.75
C SER A 76 -0.24 -14.12 -24.54
N MET A 77 0.10 -12.96 -23.96
CA MET A 77 0.95 -12.89 -22.78
C MET A 77 0.19 -13.33 -21.53
N GLU A 78 0.44 -14.56 -21.09
CA GLU A 78 -0.25 -15.18 -19.95
C GLU A 78 0.01 -14.49 -18.60
N ARG A 79 1.13 -13.75 -18.45
CA ARG A 79 1.52 -13.19 -17.14
C ARG A 79 2.33 -11.89 -17.23
N LEU A 80 1.64 -10.79 -17.52
CA LEU A 80 2.25 -9.45 -17.48
C LEU A 80 2.34 -8.89 -16.06
N LEU A 81 1.28 -9.04 -15.27
CA LEU A 81 1.29 -8.52 -13.90
C LEU A 81 2.32 -9.28 -13.06
N LYS A 82 3.33 -8.55 -12.57
CA LYS A 82 4.42 -9.10 -11.79
C LYS A 82 4.01 -9.35 -10.35
N TYR A 83 3.33 -8.38 -9.74
CA TYR A 83 2.80 -8.46 -8.38
C TYR A 83 1.72 -7.40 -8.15
N ALA A 84 0.94 -7.59 -7.09
CA ALA A 84 0.06 -6.58 -6.53
C ALA A 84 0.71 -5.92 -5.31
N VAL A 85 0.33 -4.68 -5.01
CA VAL A 85 0.75 -3.96 -3.80
C VAL A 85 -0.49 -3.54 -3.01
N PHE A 86 -0.51 -3.84 -1.73
CA PHE A 86 -1.52 -3.31 -0.82
C PHE A 86 -0.86 -2.53 0.31
N ILE A 87 -1.25 -1.26 0.45
CA ILE A 87 -0.78 -0.38 1.53
C ILE A 87 -1.93 -0.19 2.52
N THR A 88 -1.75 -0.61 3.76
CA THR A 88 -2.84 -0.55 4.74
C THR A 88 -2.33 -0.31 6.15
N TYR A 89 -3.27 -0.20 7.09
CA TYR A 89 -3.02 0.26 8.46
C TYR A 89 -3.55 -0.76 9.47
N THR A 90 -2.84 -0.90 10.59
CA THR A 90 -3.34 -1.70 11.73
C THR A 90 -2.76 -1.21 13.04
N HIS A 91 -3.30 -1.73 14.14
CA HIS A 91 -2.70 -1.59 15.47
C HIS A 91 -1.80 -2.78 15.79
N THR A 92 -0.74 -2.55 16.56
CA THR A 92 0.26 -3.56 16.94
C THR A 92 -0.36 -4.89 17.39
N PRO A 93 -1.39 -4.92 18.27
CA PRO A 93 -1.99 -6.18 18.73
C PRO A 93 -2.68 -7.00 17.63
N ASN A 94 -3.00 -6.39 16.49
CA ASN A 94 -3.74 -7.00 15.39
C ASN A 94 -2.83 -7.42 14.22
N ILE A 95 -1.52 -7.17 14.28
CA ILE A 95 -0.59 -7.48 13.17
C ILE A 95 -0.70 -8.94 12.74
N GLN A 96 -0.65 -9.88 13.69
CA GLN A 96 -0.74 -11.31 13.34
C GLN A 96 -2.10 -11.66 12.72
N LYS A 97 -3.19 -11.12 13.28
CA LYS A 97 -4.54 -11.32 12.73
C LYS A 97 -4.66 -10.81 11.29
N VAL A 98 -4.02 -9.68 10.99
CA VAL A 98 -3.95 -9.13 9.63
C VAL A 98 -3.18 -10.09 8.72
N TYR A 99 -2.02 -10.61 9.14
CA TYR A 99 -1.27 -11.56 8.32
C TYR A 99 -2.03 -12.85 8.06
N ASP A 100 -2.71 -13.40 9.06
CA ASP A 100 -3.53 -14.60 8.91
C ASP A 100 -4.69 -14.38 7.94
N HIS A 101 -5.35 -13.21 8.03
CA HIS A 101 -6.40 -12.81 7.11
C HIS A 101 -5.88 -12.65 5.67
N VAL A 102 -4.81 -11.88 5.46
CA VAL A 102 -4.19 -11.70 4.13
C VAL A 102 -3.76 -13.04 3.56
N MET A 103 -3.15 -13.92 4.37
CA MET A 103 -2.76 -15.25 3.94
C MET A 103 -3.96 -16.05 3.40
N ASN A 104 -5.10 -15.97 4.08
CA ASN A 104 -6.31 -16.66 3.66
C ASN A 104 -6.90 -16.07 2.38
N GLU A 105 -7.07 -14.76 2.31
CA GLU A 105 -7.64 -14.08 1.15
C GLU A 105 -6.76 -14.24 -0.11
N TRP A 106 -5.44 -14.28 0.07
CA TRP A 106 -4.49 -14.40 -1.03
C TRP A 106 -4.27 -15.84 -1.52
N LYS A 107 -4.94 -16.85 -0.93
CA LYS A 107 -4.86 -18.24 -1.41
C LYS A 107 -5.31 -18.36 -2.87
N GLY A 108 -4.51 -19.04 -3.69
CA GLY A 108 -4.81 -19.23 -5.11
C GLY A 108 -4.77 -17.95 -5.95
N ALA A 109 -4.23 -16.84 -5.42
CA ALA A 109 -4.03 -15.64 -6.20
C ALA A 109 -3.04 -15.90 -7.36
N PRO A 110 -3.28 -15.33 -8.56
CA PRO A 110 -2.45 -15.56 -9.74
C PRO A 110 -1.09 -14.83 -9.73
N TRP A 111 -0.85 -13.94 -8.76
CA TRP A 111 0.40 -13.20 -8.62
C TRP A 111 0.73 -12.94 -7.13
N PRO A 112 2.01 -12.68 -6.81
CA PRO A 112 2.42 -12.28 -5.47
C PRO A 112 1.76 -10.99 -5.00
N LEU A 113 1.60 -10.83 -3.69
CA LEU A 113 1.23 -9.57 -3.04
C LEU A 113 2.39 -9.04 -2.21
N LEU A 114 2.77 -7.79 -2.45
CA LEU A 114 3.54 -6.98 -1.52
C LEU A 114 2.57 -6.26 -0.58
N LEU A 115 2.57 -6.65 0.69
CA LEU A 115 1.85 -5.94 1.74
C LEU A 115 2.79 -4.92 2.39
N ILE A 116 2.39 -3.66 2.40
CA ILE A 116 3.00 -2.58 3.17
C ILE A 116 2.04 -2.23 4.32
N LEU A 117 2.30 -2.80 5.48
CA LEU A 117 1.47 -2.68 6.68
C LEU A 117 2.03 -1.61 7.61
N ILE A 118 1.27 -0.54 7.81
CA ILE A 118 1.62 0.57 8.66
C ILE A 118 1.00 0.35 10.04
N ASP A 119 1.86 0.12 11.03
CA ASP A 119 1.50 0.03 12.44
C ASP A 119 1.25 1.42 13.03
N LEU A 120 0.18 1.55 13.80
CA LEU A 120 -0.24 2.83 14.37
C LEU A 120 -0.94 2.71 15.72
N GLU A 121 -0.91 3.83 16.44
CA GLU A 121 -1.71 4.07 17.64
C GLU A 121 -2.67 5.25 17.41
N GLU A 122 -3.82 5.20 18.07
CA GLU A 122 -4.75 6.32 18.10
C GLU A 122 -4.19 7.46 18.97
N SER A 123 -4.19 8.68 18.45
CA SER A 123 -3.57 9.83 19.11
C SER A 123 -4.30 11.13 18.77
N ARG A 124 -4.74 11.85 19.80
CA ARG A 124 -5.36 13.19 19.64
C ARG A 124 -4.36 14.28 19.25
N LYS A 125 -3.06 13.98 19.26
CA LYS A 125 -1.99 14.91 18.88
C LYS A 125 -2.08 15.32 17.41
N PHE A 126 -2.48 14.38 16.55
CA PHE A 126 -2.45 14.56 15.10
C PHE A 126 -3.85 14.75 14.50
N SER A 127 -3.95 15.54 13.43
CA SER A 127 -5.20 15.74 12.70
C SER A 127 -5.73 14.47 12.03
N SER A 128 -4.86 13.49 11.78
CA SER A 128 -5.22 12.14 11.32
C SER A 128 -5.86 11.26 12.40
N HIS A 129 -5.75 11.66 13.68
CA HIS A 129 -5.97 10.82 14.85
C HIS A 129 -5.05 9.59 14.95
N LYS A 130 -4.04 9.47 14.08
CA LYS A 130 -3.17 8.30 13.98
C LYS A 130 -1.71 8.69 14.07
N GLU A 131 -0.99 8.04 14.97
CA GLU A 131 0.46 8.12 15.09
C GLU A 131 1.08 6.84 14.51
N PHE A 132 1.78 6.97 13.38
CA PHE A 132 2.42 5.82 12.74
C PHE A 132 3.75 5.47 13.43
N LYS A 133 3.92 4.19 13.74
CA LYS A 133 5.09 3.64 14.44
C LYS A 133 6.05 2.96 13.49
N ASN A 134 5.59 1.94 12.77
CA ASN A 134 6.42 1.11 11.89
C ASN A 134 5.75 0.87 10.53
N ILE A 135 6.56 0.71 9.50
CA ILE A 135 6.18 0.18 8.20
C ILE A 135 6.77 -1.22 8.09
N GLN A 136 5.90 -2.21 7.98
CA GLN A 136 6.26 -3.61 7.81
C GLN A 136 5.98 -4.01 6.36
N MET A 137 6.96 -4.61 5.71
CA MET A 137 6.86 -5.05 4.32
C MET A 137 7.00 -6.56 4.27
N SER A 138 6.00 -7.24 3.72
CA SER A 138 5.98 -8.69 3.58
C SER A 138 5.44 -9.08 2.21
N VAL A 139 5.94 -10.19 1.67
CA VAL A 139 5.43 -10.79 0.42
C VAL A 139 4.59 -12.01 0.73
N PHE A 140 3.43 -12.11 0.10
CA PHE A 140 2.55 -13.27 0.12
C PHE A 140 2.54 -13.90 -1.27
N ASP A 141 2.97 -15.15 -1.36
CA ASP A 141 3.01 -15.89 -2.62
C ASP A 141 2.84 -17.38 -2.37
N ALA A 142 2.08 -18.06 -3.23
CA ALA A 142 1.84 -19.50 -3.18
C ALA A 142 1.50 -20.06 -1.78
N GLY A 143 0.74 -19.32 -0.97
CA GLY A 143 0.35 -19.72 0.38
C GLY A 143 1.44 -19.56 1.46
N SER A 144 2.52 -18.83 1.16
CA SER A 144 3.60 -18.51 2.09
C SER A 144 3.74 -17.01 2.32
N ARG A 145 4.26 -16.62 3.49
CA ARG A 145 4.58 -15.22 3.85
C ARG A 145 6.08 -15.12 4.07
N ARG A 146 6.70 -14.13 3.44
CA ARG A 146 8.11 -13.77 3.68
C ARG A 146 8.21 -12.32 4.13
N ASP A 147 8.80 -12.09 5.28
CA ASP A 147 9.11 -10.75 5.75
C ASP A 147 10.29 -10.18 4.97
N LEU A 148 10.15 -8.95 4.47
CA LEU A 148 11.20 -8.24 3.75
C LEU A 148 11.92 -7.26 4.66
N ARG A 149 11.16 -6.42 5.36
CA ARG A 149 11.72 -5.32 6.15
C ARG A 149 10.71 -4.80 7.16
N VAL A 150 11.21 -4.37 8.32
CA VAL A 150 10.51 -3.45 9.21
C VAL A 150 11.36 -2.20 9.33
N ILE A 151 10.77 -1.04 9.05
CA ILE A 151 11.38 0.26 9.30
C ILE A 151 10.45 1.09 10.15
N PRO A 152 10.98 2.05 10.91
CA PRO A 152 10.09 3.01 11.52
C PRO A 152 9.32 3.82 10.48
N ALA A 153 8.05 4.09 10.75
CA ALA A 153 7.23 4.91 9.88
C ALA A 153 7.62 6.39 9.93
N PHE A 154 8.41 6.80 10.95
CA PHE A 154 8.72 8.14 11.44
C PHE A 154 8.81 9.26 10.39
N PRO A 155 7.69 9.89 9.99
CA PRO A 155 7.74 11.17 9.31
C PRO A 155 7.81 12.32 10.35
N TRP A 156 7.26 12.10 11.55
CA TRP A 156 6.87 13.14 12.52
C TRP A 156 8.02 13.69 13.36
N ASN A 157 8.99 12.83 13.69
CA ASN A 157 10.10 13.14 14.60
C ASN A 157 11.42 13.38 13.86
N VAL A 158 11.38 13.42 12.52
CA VAL A 158 12.55 13.79 11.72
C VAL A 158 12.55 15.31 11.59
N GLY A 159 13.55 15.97 12.19
CA GLY A 159 13.72 17.41 12.09
C GLY A 159 13.71 17.88 10.63
N SER A 160 13.03 19.00 10.36
CA SER A 160 12.90 19.58 9.02
C SER A 160 12.21 18.72 7.97
N SER A 161 11.58 17.60 8.36
CA SER A 161 10.69 16.89 7.44
C SER A 161 9.43 17.73 7.19
N ARG A 162 8.79 17.55 6.03
CA ARG A 162 7.48 18.19 5.76
C ARG A 162 6.36 17.75 6.72
N TRP A 163 6.62 16.72 7.53
CA TRP A 163 5.71 16.17 8.52
C TRP A 163 6.13 16.50 9.95
N TYR A 164 7.24 17.24 10.10
CA TYR A 164 7.80 17.61 11.39
C TYR A 164 6.80 18.48 12.14
N ALA A 165 6.38 18.01 13.32
CA ALA A 165 5.57 18.78 14.24
C ALA A 165 6.50 19.34 15.32
N GLN A 166 6.74 20.66 15.32
CA GLN A 166 7.23 21.31 16.53
C GLN A 166 6.14 21.16 17.60
N ALA A 167 6.47 20.53 18.72
CA ALA A 167 5.60 20.65 19.89
C ALA A 167 5.51 22.14 20.25
N PRO A 168 4.31 22.67 20.58
CA PRO A 168 4.26 23.97 21.23
C PRO A 168 5.13 23.89 22.49
N LYS A 169 6.02 24.87 22.67
CA LYS A 169 6.77 25.06 23.91
C LYS A 169 5.81 25.28 25.08
#